data_AF-A0A958TZH5-F1
#
_entry.id   AF-A0A958TZH5-F1
#
_cell.length_a   1.000
_cell.length_b   1.000
_cell.length_c   1.000
_cell.angle_alpha   90.00
_cell.angle_beta   90.00
_cell.angle_gamma   90.00
#
_symmetry.space_group_name_H-M   'P 1'
#
loop_
_entity.id
_entity.type
_entity.pdbx_description
1 polymer ?
#
loop_
_entity_poly.entity_id
_entity_poly.type
_entity_poly.pdbx_seq_one_letter_code
_entity_poly.pdbx_strand_id
1 'polypeptide(L)'
;MKYLITILFIAVLISLGIGFYIKPEDEATGNLIIGLTLMAGFFVLMPLFIYHRWKNRSVKDYMLTKENIEKMQDYQKEKKN
;
A
#
# COMPACT_ATOMS: atom_id res chain seq x y z
N MET A 1 1.15 1.56 14.17
CA MET A 1 1.27 1.76 12.71
C MET A 1 0.27 0.95 11.89
N LYS A 2 0.03 -0.35 12.17
CA LYS A 2 -1.02 -1.14 11.47
C LYS A 2 -2.39 -0.45 11.50
N TYR A 3 -2.85 -0.05 12.69
CA TYR A 3 -4.16 0.59 12.86
C TYR A 3 -4.28 1.95 12.15
N LEU A 4 -3.18 2.71 12.05
CA LEU A 4 -3.22 4.05 11.44
C LEU A 4 -3.52 3.97 9.94
N ILE A 5 -2.91 3.00 9.23
CA ILE A 5 -3.20 2.74 7.82
C ILE A 5 -4.61 2.17 7.64
N THR A 6 -5.05 1.28 8.54
CA THR A 6 -6.42 0.74 8.48
C THR A 6 -7.46 1.84 8.67
N ILE A 7 -7.27 2.76 9.61
CA ILE A 7 -8.16 3.91 9.82
C ILE A 7 -8.18 4.82 8.59
N LEU A 8 -7.01 5.09 8.00
CA LEU A 8 -6.90 5.93 6.80
C LEU A 8 -7.58 5.27 5.58
N PHE A 9 -7.49 3.95 5.46
CA PHE A 9 -8.21 3.18 4.44
C PHE A 9 -9.73 3.25 4.62
N ILE A 10 -10.22 3.08 5.85
CA ILE A 10 -11.66 3.21 6.14
C ILE A 10 -12.14 4.63 5.83
N ALA A 11 -11.37 5.66 6.19
CA ALA A 11 -11.70 7.04 5.88
C ALA A 11 -11.84 7.28 4.35
N VAL A 12 -10.92 6.73 3.54
CA VAL A 12 -11.01 6.81 2.07
C VAL A 12 -12.28 6.11 1.56
N LEU A 13 -12.64 4.94 2.09
CA LEU A 13 -13.85 4.23 1.69
C LEU A 13 -15.13 5.01 2.04
N ILE A 14 -15.18 5.63 3.23
CA ILE A 14 -16.30 6.48 3.65
C ILE A 14 -16.42 7.70 2.73
N SER A 15 -15.31 8.41 2.47
CA SER A 15 -15.31 9.57 1.56
C SER A 15 -15.72 9.20 0.14
N LEU A 16 -15.33 8.01 -0.34
CA LEU A 16 -15.76 7.50 -1.64
C LEU A 16 -17.28 7.27 -1.65
N GLY A 17 -17.81 6.64 -0.60
CA GLY A 17 -19.25 6.42 -0.43
C GLY A 17 -20.05 7.72 -0.40
N ILE A 18 -19.55 8.74 0.32
CA ILE A 18 -20.16 10.08 0.35
C ILE A 18 -20.14 10.72 -1.05
N GLY A 19 -19.02 10.62 -1.77
CA GLY A 19 -18.91 11.13 -3.14
C GLY A 19 -19.92 10.49 -4.10
N PHE A 20 -20.13 9.17 -4.00
CA PHE A 20 -21.15 8.47 -4.78
C PHE A 20 -22.59 8.79 -4.35
N TYR A 21 -22.82 9.06 -3.07
CA TYR A 21 -24.14 9.46 -2.55
C TYR A 21 -24.55 10.86 -3.01
N ILE A 22 -23.59 11.80 -3.11
CA ILE A 22 -23.84 13.20 -3.52
C ILE A 22 -23.91 13.33 -5.05
N LYS A 23 -23.20 12.47 -5.81
CA LYS A 23 -23.21 12.46 -7.28
C LYS A 23 -24.59 12.57 -7.95
N PRO A 24 -25.66 11.87 -7.50
CA PRO A 24 -26.99 12.00 -8.10
C PRO A 24 -27.66 13.36 -7.88
N GLU A 25 -27.31 14.10 -6.81
CA GLU A 25 -27.87 15.43 -6.55
C GLU A 25 -27.06 16.54 -7.22
N ASP A 26 -25.73 16.44 -7.18
CA ASP A 26 -24.79 17.35 -7.82
C ASP A 26 -23.62 16.57 -8.43
N GLU A 27 -23.67 16.40 -9.75
CA GLU A 27 -22.68 15.63 -10.48
C GLU A 27 -21.28 16.28 -10.44
N ALA A 28 -21.21 17.62 -10.47
CA ALA A 28 -19.95 18.34 -10.49
C ALA A 28 -19.22 18.18 -9.14
N THR A 29 -19.95 18.39 -8.04
CA THR A 29 -19.42 18.26 -6.69
C THR A 29 -19.13 16.79 -6.35
N GLY A 30 -20.02 15.86 -6.74
CA GLY A 30 -19.81 14.43 -6.52
C GLY A 30 -18.56 13.89 -7.23
N ASN A 31 -18.38 14.23 -8.51
CA ASN A 31 -17.18 13.83 -9.26
C ASN A 31 -15.90 14.46 -8.69
N LEU A 32 -15.96 15.71 -8.20
CA LEU A 32 -14.83 16.38 -7.56
C LEU A 32 -14.41 15.68 -6.25
N ILE A 33 -15.39 15.30 -5.41
CA ILE A 33 -15.12 14.56 -4.16
C ILE A 33 -14.53 13.18 -4.45
N ILE A 34 -15.06 12.48 -5.46
CA ILE A 34 -14.53 11.17 -5.88
C ILE A 34 -13.09 11.32 -6.38
N GLY A 35 -12.83 12.29 -7.26
CA GLY A 35 -11.48 12.56 -7.78
C GLY A 35 -10.50 12.93 -6.67
N LEU A 36 -10.90 13.79 -5.74
CA LEU A 36 -10.07 14.20 -4.61
C LEU A 36 -9.80 13.05 -3.65
N THR A 37 -10.79 12.19 -3.41
CA THR A 37 -10.65 10.97 -2.59
C THR A 37 -9.68 9.98 -3.23
N LEU A 38 -9.78 9.76 -4.55
CA LEU A 38 -8.84 8.91 -5.28
C LEU A 38 -7.43 9.48 -5.28
N MET A 39 -7.29 10.79 -5.49
CA MET A 39 -6.00 11.47 -5.43
C MET A 39 -5.36 11.34 -4.04
N ALA A 40 -6.12 11.61 -2.97
CA ALA A 40 -5.66 11.43 -1.61
C ALA A 40 -5.30 9.96 -1.31
N GLY A 41 -6.10 9.00 -1.78
CA GLY A 41 -5.78 7.57 -1.65
C GLY A 41 -4.46 7.22 -2.36
N PHE A 42 -4.25 7.70 -3.57
CA PHE A 42 -3.05 7.38 -4.34
C PHE A 42 -1.80 8.04 -3.77
N PHE A 43 -1.86 9.34 -3.47
CA PHE A 43 -0.69 10.11 -3.02
C PHE A 43 -0.42 10.03 -1.52
N VAL A 44 -1.41 9.67 -0.70
CA VAL A 44 -1.23 9.55 0.76
C VAL A 44 -1.25 8.08 1.16
N LEU A 45 -2.32 7.35 0.87
CA LEU A 45 -2.50 5.99 1.37
C LEU A 45 -1.47 5.02 0.79
N MET A 46 -1.18 5.11 -0.52
CA MET A 46 -0.22 4.22 -1.17
C MET A 46 1.22 4.37 -0.66
N PRO A 47 1.85 5.56 -0.65
CA PRO A 47 3.22 5.70 -0.14
C PRO A 47 3.31 5.39 1.35
N LEU A 48 2.28 5.76 2.14
CA LEU A 48 2.24 5.42 3.57
C LEU A 48 2.17 3.91 3.79
N PHE A 49 1.39 3.20 2.96
CA PHE A 49 1.30 1.74 2.98
C PHE A 49 2.65 1.09 2.64
N ILE A 50 3.31 1.54 1.57
CA ILE A 50 4.63 1.05 1.15
C ILE A 50 5.65 1.27 2.27
N TYR A 51 5.72 2.49 2.83
CA TYR A 51 6.64 2.81 3.91
C TYR A 51 6.42 1.92 5.14
N HIS A 52 5.16 1.71 5.54
CA HIS A 52 4.87 0.83 6.67
C HIS A 52 5.26 -0.63 6.41
N ARG A 53 5.03 -1.12 5.19
CA ARG A 53 5.33 -2.52 4.84
C ARG A 53 6.83 -2.76 4.64
N TRP A 54 7.57 -1.77 4.17
CA TRP A 54 9.03 -1.85 3.99
C TRP A 54 9.84 -1.59 5.27
N LYS A 55 9.22 -1.13 6.36
CA LYS A 55 9.93 -0.79 7.60
C LYS A 55 10.82 -1.91 8.17
N ASN A 56 10.47 -3.18 7.96
CA ASN A 56 11.24 -4.34 8.47
C ASN A 56 11.92 -5.17 7.35
N ARG A 57 11.98 -4.67 6.12
CA ARG A 57 12.54 -5.42 4.98
C ARG A 57 13.71 -4.61 4.41
N SER A 58 14.93 -5.14 4.50
CA SER A 58 16.05 -4.52 3.80
C SER A 58 15.93 -4.87 2.31
N VAL A 59 16.02 -3.88 1.43
CA VAL A 59 15.99 -4.11 -0.03
C VAL A 59 17.18 -4.99 -0.45
N LYS A 60 18.28 -4.90 0.29
CA LYS A 60 19.53 -5.63 0.06
C LYS A 60 19.36 -7.14 0.20
N ASP A 61 18.46 -7.61 1.07
CA ASP A 61 18.18 -9.04 1.21
C ASP A 61 17.43 -9.63 0.00
N TYR A 62 16.85 -8.78 -0.85
CA TYR A 62 16.14 -9.18 -2.07
C TYR A 62 16.95 -8.96 -3.36
N MET A 63 18.16 -8.41 -3.26
CA MET A 63 19.03 -8.27 -4.42
C MET A 63 19.73 -9.59 -4.75
N LEU A 64 19.81 -9.95 -6.03
CA LEU A 64 20.59 -11.08 -6.53
C LEU A 64 22.09 -10.75 -6.51
N THR A 65 22.64 -10.55 -5.32
CA THR A 65 24.08 -10.45 -5.12
C THR A 65 24.67 -11.85 -5.02
N LYS A 66 25.97 -11.96 -5.35
CA LYS A 66 26.69 -13.24 -5.26
C LYS A 66 26.57 -13.87 -3.85
N GLU A 67 26.67 -13.03 -2.81
CA GLU A 67 26.51 -13.46 -1.41
C GLU A 67 25.11 -14.00 -1.09
N ASN A 68 24.05 -13.38 -1.61
CA ASN A 68 22.67 -13.86 -1.39
C ASN A 68 22.39 -15.15 -2.17
N ILE A 69 22.97 -15.30 -3.36
CA ILE A 69 22.87 -16.53 -4.16
C ILE A 69 23.60 -17.68 -3.46
N GLU A 70 24.80 -17.45 -2.93
CA GLU A 70 25.54 -18.45 -2.15
C GLU A 70 24.75 -18.87 -0.89
N LYS A 71 24.19 -17.92 -0.13
CA LYS A 71 23.29 -18.24 1.01
C LYS A 71 22.08 -19.08 0.60
N MET A 72 21.47 -18.81 -0.56
CA MET A 72 20.35 -19.62 -1.06
C MET A 72 20.79 -21.04 -1.42
N GLN A 73 21.97 -21.20 -2.03
CA GLN A 73 22.51 -22.52 -2.40
C GLN A 73 22.87 -23.35 -1.17
N ASP A 74 23.46 -22.74 -0.15
CA ASP A 74 23.84 -23.43 1.09
C ASP A 74 22.59 -23.88 1.87
N TYR A 75 21.55 -23.04 1.94
CA TYR A 75 20.27 -23.43 2.52
C TYR A 75 19.61 -24.62 1.80
N GLN A 76 19.77 -24.72 0.47
CA GLN A 76 19.27 -25.85 -0.31
C GLN A 76 20.06 -27.14 -0.06
N LYS A 77 21.38 -27.03 0.17
CA LYS A 77 22.24 -28.19 0.50
C LYS A 77 21.94 -28.72 1.89
N GLU A 78 21.75 -27.84 2.87
CA GLU A 78 21.45 -28.21 4.25
C GLU A 78 20.10 -28.91 4.39
N LYS A 79 19.10 -28.51 3.60
CA LYS A 79 17.76 -29.13 3.57
C LYS A 79 17.72 -30.49 2.86
N LYS A 80 18.76 -30.82 2.08
CA LYS A 80 18.83 -32.06 1.29
C LYS A 80 19.62 -33.18 2.01
N ASN A 81 20.31 -32.82 3.10
CA ASN A 81 20.95 -33.74 4.04
C ASN A 81 20.02 -34.01 5.23
#